data_AF-A0A447JQJ1-F1
#
_entry.id   AF-A0A447JQJ1-F1
#
_cell.length_a   1.000
_cell.length_b   1.000
_cell.length_c   1.000
_cell.angle_alpha   90.00
_cell.angle_beta   90.00
_cell.angle_gamma   90.00
#
_symmetry.space_group_name_H-M   'P 1'
#
loop_
_entity.id
_entity.type
_entity.pdbx_description
1 polymer ?
#
loop_
_entity_poly.entity_id
_entity_poly.type
_entity_poly.pdbx_seq_one_letter_code
_entity_poly.pdbx_strand_id
1 'polypeptide(L)'
;MVDVAPYGGVFPLTAIINKANHNVQNVKVTVLGKGEKGIPISYDVGPQAINTHDGIPVFGLYPDYVNKVKVDWTEEGKKQTYTWSIYAAPVSLPSTTGQTAVLPTVEPVKVDSSLKNRLYLFNHITGMPRAGHIMHVAGGAANWDYTGINWISDTNGDVRGYMNIDKFRNQDDITRFGSMMSFHQVNDGNLIFGQGQRYFKYDFLGRVISDKRLPKRIY
;
A
#
# COMPACT_ATOMS: atom_id res chain seq x y z
N MET A 1 -9.20 0.55 -20.08
CA MET A 1 -9.42 1.53 -18.98
C MET A 1 -8.43 1.21 -17.86
N VAL A 2 -7.97 2.21 -17.11
CA VAL A 2 -7.12 2.02 -15.93
C VAL A 2 -7.81 2.67 -14.75
N ASP A 3 -8.02 1.91 -13.68
CA ASP A 3 -8.51 2.43 -12.40
C ASP A 3 -7.30 2.67 -11.48
N VAL A 4 -7.08 3.91 -11.05
CA VAL A 4 -5.93 4.30 -10.23
C VAL A 4 -6.39 4.46 -8.79
N ALA A 5 -5.59 3.97 -7.85
CA ALA A 5 -5.94 3.93 -6.43
C ALA A 5 -7.30 3.21 -6.19
N PRO A 6 -7.47 1.96 -6.66
CA PRO A 6 -8.69 1.19 -6.48
C PRO A 6 -9.02 0.98 -4.99
N TYR A 7 -10.18 0.38 -4.71
CA TYR A 7 -10.59 0.02 -3.35
C TYR A 7 -10.61 1.19 -2.36
N GLY A 8 -11.10 2.34 -2.82
CA GLY A 8 -11.25 3.54 -2.00
C GLY A 8 -9.93 4.26 -1.70
N GLY A 9 -8.85 3.90 -2.41
CA GLY A 9 -7.54 4.53 -2.29
C GLY A 9 -6.82 4.19 -1.00
N VAL A 10 -6.96 2.97 -0.49
CA VAL A 10 -6.19 2.49 0.67
C VAL A 10 -4.70 2.37 0.34
N PHE A 11 -4.36 1.90 -0.87
CA PHE A 11 -3.00 1.95 -1.43
C PHE A 11 -2.97 2.81 -2.71
N PRO A 12 -2.74 4.12 -2.60
CA PRO A 12 -2.90 5.03 -3.74
C PRO A 12 -1.90 4.85 -4.90
N LEU A 13 -0.74 4.23 -4.63
CA LEU A 13 0.30 3.99 -5.64
C LEU A 13 0.12 2.64 -6.34
N THR A 14 -1.13 2.32 -6.64
CA THR A 14 -1.54 1.09 -7.29
C THR A 14 -2.62 1.37 -8.33
N ALA A 15 -2.85 0.43 -9.22
CA ALA A 15 -3.89 0.53 -10.24
C ALA A 15 -4.41 -0.85 -10.64
N ILE A 16 -5.55 -0.89 -11.33
CA ILE A 16 -6.05 -2.05 -12.04
C ILE A 16 -6.19 -1.67 -13.52
N ILE A 17 -5.50 -2.42 -14.39
CA ILE A 17 -5.68 -2.31 -15.83
C ILE A 17 -6.82 -3.24 -16.23
N ASN A 18 -7.92 -2.68 -16.73
CA ASN A 18 -9.05 -3.46 -17.21
C ASN A 18 -8.65 -4.26 -18.46
N LYS A 19 -8.88 -5.58 -18.42
CA LYS A 19 -8.52 -6.51 -19.49
C LYS A 19 -9.51 -6.58 -20.65
N ALA A 20 -10.56 -5.75 -20.66
CA ALA A 20 -11.56 -5.61 -21.72
C ALA A 20 -12.07 -6.95 -22.32
N ASN A 21 -12.38 -7.91 -21.45
CA ASN A 21 -12.80 -9.29 -21.79
C ASN A 21 -11.74 -10.19 -22.46
N HIS A 22 -10.51 -9.73 -22.64
CA HIS A 22 -9.40 -10.58 -23.10
C HIS A 22 -9.17 -11.76 -22.15
N ASN A 23 -8.86 -12.91 -22.74
CA ASN A 23 -8.48 -14.12 -22.01
C ASN A 23 -6.95 -14.17 -21.86
N VAL A 24 -6.45 -13.37 -20.93
CA VAL A 24 -5.01 -13.21 -20.71
C VAL A 24 -4.44 -14.34 -19.85
N GLN A 25 -3.28 -14.86 -20.24
CA GLN A 25 -2.54 -15.91 -19.53
C GLN A 25 -1.08 -15.50 -19.36
N ASN A 26 -0.37 -16.12 -18.40
CA ASN A 26 1.06 -15.87 -18.16
C ASN A 26 1.39 -14.37 -18.06
N VAL A 27 0.57 -13.64 -17.29
CA VAL A 27 0.66 -12.19 -17.19
C VAL A 27 1.87 -11.81 -16.34
N LYS A 28 2.70 -10.93 -16.87
CA LYS A 28 3.82 -10.31 -16.16
C LYS A 28 3.70 -8.81 -16.24
N VAL A 29 3.76 -8.16 -15.08
CA VAL A 29 3.75 -6.70 -14.97
C VAL A 29 5.16 -6.20 -14.67
N THR A 30 5.56 -5.13 -15.32
CA THR A 30 6.78 -4.37 -15.03
C THR A 30 6.46 -2.89 -14.92
N VAL A 31 6.55 -2.32 -13.71
CA VAL A 31 6.58 -0.87 -13.52
C VAL A 31 8.01 -0.41 -13.78
N LEU A 32 8.22 0.35 -14.86
CA LEU A 32 9.54 0.81 -15.27
C LEU A 32 10.12 1.81 -14.28
N GLY A 33 11.45 1.85 -14.19
CA GLY A 33 12.16 2.82 -13.35
C GLY A 33 11.91 4.26 -13.80
N LYS A 34 11.80 5.16 -12.83
CA LYS A 34 11.73 6.61 -13.05
C LYS A 34 13.12 7.16 -13.42
N GLY A 35 13.25 7.72 -14.62
CA GLY A 35 14.51 8.31 -15.10
C GLY A 35 15.65 7.27 -15.19
N GLU A 36 16.90 7.73 -15.13
CA GLU A 36 18.08 6.86 -15.31
C GLU A 36 18.40 5.99 -14.09
N LYS A 37 18.05 6.43 -12.88
CA LYS A 37 18.38 5.77 -11.61
C LYS A 37 17.25 4.93 -11.03
N GLY A 38 16.04 5.08 -11.55
CA GLY A 38 14.86 4.38 -11.04
C GLY A 38 14.97 2.86 -11.20
N ILE A 39 14.46 2.14 -10.20
CA ILE A 39 14.51 0.68 -10.15
C ILE A 39 13.18 0.11 -10.68
N PRO A 40 13.20 -0.74 -11.72
CA PRO A 40 11.97 -1.38 -12.18
C PRO A 40 11.47 -2.41 -11.16
N ILE A 41 10.15 -2.52 -10.99
CA ILE A 41 9.53 -3.60 -10.21
C ILE A 41 8.84 -4.54 -11.20
N SER A 42 9.15 -5.83 -11.14
CA SER A 42 8.53 -6.85 -11.99
C SER A 42 7.98 -8.01 -11.17
N TYR A 43 6.80 -8.51 -11.54
CA TYR A 43 6.16 -9.66 -10.89
C TYR A 43 5.20 -10.35 -11.86
N ASP A 44 5.00 -11.64 -11.64
CA ASP A 44 3.98 -12.42 -12.32
C ASP A 44 2.63 -12.23 -11.63
N VAL A 45 1.56 -12.22 -12.42
CA VAL A 45 0.19 -12.10 -11.93
C VAL A 45 -0.55 -13.40 -12.22
N GLY A 46 -0.90 -14.11 -11.15
CA GLY A 46 -1.66 -15.35 -11.25
C GLY A 46 -3.13 -15.14 -11.63
N PRO A 47 -3.79 -16.18 -12.17
CA PRO A 47 -5.21 -16.11 -12.59
C PRO A 47 -6.15 -15.75 -11.44
N GLN A 48 -5.85 -16.16 -10.21
CA GLN A 48 -6.63 -15.80 -9.03
C GLN A 48 -6.68 -14.28 -8.81
N ALA A 49 -5.55 -13.59 -8.95
CA ALA A 49 -5.50 -12.14 -8.80
C ALA A 49 -6.29 -11.46 -9.93
N ILE A 50 -6.12 -11.92 -11.18
CA ILE A 50 -6.84 -11.38 -12.34
C ILE A 50 -8.35 -11.48 -12.14
N ASN A 51 -8.84 -12.64 -11.70
CA ASN A 51 -10.26 -12.86 -11.45
C ASN A 51 -10.77 -12.07 -10.24
N THR A 52 -9.96 -11.95 -9.19
CA THR A 52 -10.31 -11.21 -7.97
C THR A 52 -10.49 -9.71 -8.23
N HIS A 53 -9.67 -9.16 -9.11
CA HIS A 53 -9.63 -7.73 -9.40
C HIS A 53 -10.36 -7.34 -10.70
N ASP A 54 -10.91 -8.34 -11.43
CA ASP A 54 -11.46 -8.20 -12.78
C ASP A 54 -10.53 -7.41 -13.73
N GLY A 55 -9.24 -7.69 -13.63
CA GLY A 55 -8.22 -6.90 -14.31
C GLY A 55 -6.82 -7.23 -13.84
N ILE A 56 -5.83 -6.56 -14.43
CA ILE A 56 -4.42 -6.79 -14.15
C ILE A 56 -3.98 -5.82 -13.05
N PRO A 57 -3.71 -6.31 -11.82
CA PRO A 57 -3.26 -5.48 -10.72
C PRO A 57 -1.86 -4.93 -10.97
N VAL A 58 -1.69 -3.65 -10.65
CA VAL A 58 -0.44 -2.92 -10.75
C VAL A 58 -0.11 -2.37 -9.37
N PHE A 59 1.00 -2.84 -8.81
CA PHE A 59 1.65 -2.37 -7.61
C PHE A 59 3.00 -1.73 -7.95
N GLY A 60 3.43 -0.72 -7.16
CA GLY A 60 4.79 -0.18 -7.23
C GLY A 60 4.93 1.13 -8.00
N LEU A 61 3.86 1.91 -8.17
CA LEU A 61 3.91 3.19 -8.88
C LEU A 61 4.75 4.21 -8.08
N TYR A 62 5.46 5.08 -8.79
CA TYR A 62 6.06 6.27 -8.21
C TYR A 62 4.98 7.35 -7.99
N PRO A 63 4.98 8.06 -6.84
CA PRO A 63 4.08 9.17 -6.60
C PRO A 63 4.45 10.37 -7.48
N ASP A 64 3.45 11.20 -7.76
CA ASP A 64 3.57 12.41 -8.59
C ASP A 64 4.33 12.18 -9.90
N TYR A 65 3.96 11.11 -10.60
CA TYR A 65 4.69 10.69 -11.79
C TYR A 65 3.77 9.98 -12.78
N VAL A 66 4.02 10.22 -14.07
CA VAL A 66 3.42 9.46 -15.16
C VAL A 66 4.22 8.17 -15.35
N ASN A 67 3.85 7.16 -14.59
CA ASN A 67 4.49 5.85 -14.59
C ASN A 67 4.30 5.16 -15.94
N LYS A 68 5.35 4.46 -16.39
CA LYS A 68 5.27 3.57 -17.54
C LYS A 68 5.17 2.13 -17.05
N VAL A 69 4.05 1.49 -17.34
CA VAL A 69 3.77 0.12 -16.90
C VAL A 69 3.68 -0.76 -18.12
N LYS A 70 4.66 -1.65 -18.25
CA LYS A 70 4.69 -2.67 -19.30
C LYS A 70 3.98 -3.92 -18.79
N VAL A 71 3.09 -4.48 -19.59
CA VAL A 71 2.47 -5.78 -19.31
C VAL A 71 2.72 -6.71 -20.48
N ASP A 72 3.28 -7.86 -20.18
CA ASP A 72 3.46 -8.97 -21.10
C ASP A 72 2.40 -10.04 -20.76
N TRP A 73 1.66 -10.54 -21.74
CA TRP A 73 0.74 -11.67 -21.55
C TRP A 73 0.70 -12.59 -22.77
N THR A 74 0.11 -13.75 -22.61
CA THR A 74 -0.22 -14.69 -23.69
C THR A 74 -1.72 -14.67 -23.94
N GLU A 75 -2.12 -14.57 -25.19
CA GLU A 75 -3.52 -14.66 -25.63
C GLU A 75 -3.56 -15.52 -26.91
N GLU A 76 -4.44 -16.53 -26.92
CA GLU A 76 -4.56 -17.48 -28.04
C GLU A 76 -3.20 -18.10 -28.49
N GLY A 77 -2.33 -18.38 -27.52
CA GLY A 77 -0.99 -18.93 -27.75
C GLY A 77 0.05 -17.92 -28.25
N LYS A 78 -0.30 -16.64 -28.44
CA LYS A 78 0.61 -15.59 -28.89
C LYS A 78 0.99 -14.65 -27.75
N LYS A 79 2.27 -14.26 -27.71
CA LYS A 79 2.76 -13.25 -26.77
C LYS A 79 2.33 -11.87 -27.23
N GLN A 80 1.82 -11.08 -26.29
CA GLN A 80 1.45 -9.68 -26.47
C GLN A 80 2.21 -8.85 -25.44
N THR A 81 2.60 -7.64 -25.85
CA THR A 81 3.25 -6.66 -24.97
C THR A 81 2.59 -5.32 -25.17
N TYR A 82 2.18 -4.70 -24.06
CA TYR A 82 1.54 -3.40 -24.05
C TYR A 82 2.17 -2.51 -22.98
N THR A 83 2.18 -1.20 -23.19
CA THR A 83 2.67 -0.23 -22.20
C THR A 83 1.63 0.84 -21.95
N TRP A 84 1.30 1.04 -20.68
CA TRP A 84 0.40 2.09 -20.21
C TRP A 84 1.18 3.25 -19.61
N SER A 85 0.61 4.44 -19.75
CA SER A 85 1.04 5.64 -19.01
C SER A 85 0.02 5.89 -17.90
N ILE A 86 0.44 5.80 -16.65
CA ILE A 86 -0.44 5.89 -15.49
C ILE A 86 0.08 7.00 -14.57
N TYR A 87 -0.64 8.12 -14.48
CA TYR A 87 -0.33 9.13 -13.48
C TYR A 87 -0.80 8.66 -12.11
N ALA A 88 0.12 8.64 -11.14
CA ALA A 88 -0.21 8.46 -9.73
C ALA A 88 -0.05 9.80 -9.01
N ALA A 89 -1.02 10.13 -8.15
CA ALA A 89 -1.01 11.37 -7.39
C ALA A 89 0.21 11.45 -6.44
N PRO A 90 0.57 12.66 -5.97
CA PRO A 90 1.55 12.82 -4.90
C PRO A 90 1.12 12.07 -3.63
N VAL A 91 2.09 11.76 -2.76
CA VAL A 91 1.78 11.22 -1.44
C VAL A 91 0.98 12.26 -0.65
N SER A 92 -0.16 11.83 -0.11
CA SER A 92 -1.03 12.66 0.73
C SER A 92 -1.33 11.93 2.03
N LEU A 93 -0.88 12.51 3.14
CA LEU A 93 -1.05 12.03 4.51
C LEU A 93 -1.23 13.23 5.44
N PRO A 94 -1.93 13.08 6.57
CA PRO A 94 -2.04 14.14 7.56
C PRO A 94 -0.67 14.48 8.16
N SER A 95 -0.40 15.78 8.33
CA SER A 95 0.82 16.28 8.96
C SER A 95 0.64 16.42 10.46
N THR A 96 1.71 16.13 11.20
CA THR A 96 1.80 16.38 12.65
C THR A 96 2.75 17.56 12.94
N THR A 97 2.68 18.12 14.14
CA THR A 97 3.57 19.22 14.56
C THR A 97 5.04 18.80 14.46
N GLY A 98 5.88 19.66 13.89
CA GLY A 98 7.32 19.42 13.75
C GLY A 98 7.73 18.57 12.54
N GLN A 99 6.78 18.16 11.71
CA GLN A 99 7.05 17.40 10.50
C GLN A 99 7.56 18.31 9.36
N THR A 100 8.67 17.92 8.73
CA THR A 100 9.33 18.70 7.66
C THR A 100 9.07 18.16 6.25
N ALA A 101 8.54 16.94 6.13
CA ALA A 101 8.17 16.29 4.87
C ALA A 101 7.01 15.32 5.09
N VAL A 102 6.23 15.01 4.04
CA VAL A 102 5.06 14.12 4.13
C VAL A 102 5.41 12.70 4.59
N LEU A 103 6.59 12.20 4.20
CA LEU A 103 7.18 10.94 4.64
C LEU A 103 8.63 11.19 5.09
N PRO A 104 9.16 10.41 6.04
CA PRO A 104 10.60 10.37 6.29
C PRO A 104 11.38 9.99 5.02
N THR A 105 12.52 10.64 4.80
CA THR A 105 13.42 10.31 3.69
C THR A 105 14.16 9.01 3.97
N VAL A 106 14.25 8.15 2.96
CA VAL A 106 15.10 6.94 3.00
C VAL A 106 16.35 7.22 2.18
N GLU A 107 17.50 7.26 2.85
CA GLU A 107 18.81 7.50 2.21
C GLU A 107 19.62 6.19 2.17
N PRO A 108 19.84 5.59 0.99
CA PRO A 108 20.63 4.38 0.88
C PRO A 108 22.11 4.65 1.23
N VAL A 109 22.62 4.01 2.27
CA VAL A 109 24.06 4.10 2.64
C VAL A 109 24.90 3.11 1.84
N LYS A 110 24.43 1.86 1.73
CA LYS A 110 25.06 0.79 0.95
C LYS A 110 23.99 -0.18 0.47
N VAL A 111 24.04 -0.54 -0.81
CA VAL A 111 23.15 -1.54 -1.42
C VAL A 111 24.01 -2.55 -2.15
N ASP A 112 24.00 -3.79 -1.67
CA ASP A 112 24.61 -4.89 -2.39
C ASP A 112 23.84 -5.19 -3.69
N SER A 113 24.54 -5.62 -4.73
CA SER A 113 23.90 -5.90 -6.03
C SER A 113 22.83 -6.99 -5.92
N SER A 114 22.99 -7.96 -5.03
CA SER A 114 21.99 -9.01 -4.75
C SER A 114 20.71 -8.49 -4.08
N LEU A 115 20.75 -7.27 -3.50
CA LEU A 115 19.64 -6.64 -2.80
C LEU A 115 18.98 -5.51 -3.60
N LYS A 116 19.48 -5.16 -4.79
CA LYS A 116 19.01 -4.02 -5.60
C LYS A 116 17.49 -4.00 -5.84
N ASN A 117 16.84 -5.15 -5.90
CA ASN A 117 15.40 -5.23 -6.21
C ASN A 117 14.53 -5.44 -4.95
N ARG A 118 15.08 -5.19 -3.76
CA ARG A 118 14.33 -5.30 -2.51
C ARG A 118 13.42 -4.08 -2.31
N LEU A 119 12.27 -4.34 -1.70
CA LEU A 119 11.32 -3.35 -1.23
C LEU A 119 11.19 -3.50 0.29
N TYR A 120 11.09 -2.38 1.00
CA TYR A 120 10.98 -2.37 2.45
C TYR A 120 9.72 -1.60 2.84
N LEU A 121 8.83 -2.25 3.59
CA LEU A 121 7.71 -1.61 4.25
C LEU A 121 8.19 -1.00 5.57
N PHE A 122 8.09 0.32 5.68
CA PHE A 122 8.37 1.07 6.89
C PHE A 122 7.06 1.32 7.63
N ASN A 123 6.99 0.88 8.88
CA ASN A 123 5.94 1.25 9.83
C ASN A 123 6.52 2.27 10.80
N HIS A 124 6.11 3.53 10.66
CA HIS A 124 6.55 4.62 11.50
C HIS A 124 5.38 5.18 12.31
N ILE A 125 5.67 5.60 13.53
CA ILE A 125 4.68 6.22 14.43
C ILE A 125 5.14 7.65 14.66
N THR A 126 4.32 8.61 14.24
CA THR A 126 4.56 10.04 14.45
C THR A 126 3.76 10.57 15.63
N GLY A 127 3.82 11.88 15.85
CA GLY A 127 3.17 12.54 16.98
C GLY A 127 1.70 12.18 17.17
N MET A 128 1.20 12.46 18.37
CA MET A 128 -0.22 12.28 18.66
C MET A 128 -1.05 13.14 17.69
N PRO A 129 -2.13 12.61 17.09
CA PRO A 129 -3.18 13.45 16.53
C PRO A 129 -3.73 14.36 17.65
N ARG A 130 -4.60 15.34 17.32
CA ARG A 130 -5.29 16.18 18.33
C ARG A 130 -6.22 15.32 19.22
N ALA A 131 -5.65 14.46 20.07
CA ALA A 131 -6.30 13.35 20.76
C ALA A 131 -6.68 13.71 22.20
N GLY A 132 -6.87 15.01 22.51
CA GLY A 132 -7.24 15.48 23.84
C GLY A 132 -8.50 14.80 24.41
N HIS A 133 -9.37 14.25 23.57
CA HIS A 133 -10.60 13.58 23.98
C HIS A 133 -10.41 12.17 24.55
N ILE A 134 -9.36 11.41 24.19
CA ILE A 134 -9.14 10.03 24.67
C ILE A 134 -8.19 9.99 25.87
N MET A 135 -7.45 11.08 26.12
CA MET A 135 -6.47 11.22 27.20
C MET A 135 -7.08 11.09 28.61
N HIS A 136 -8.40 11.14 28.72
CA HIS A 136 -9.14 11.11 29.99
C HIS A 136 -9.87 9.78 30.25
N VAL A 137 -9.75 8.79 29.37
CA VAL A 137 -10.35 7.47 29.60
C VAL A 137 -9.54 6.74 30.67
N ALA A 138 -10.19 6.43 31.80
CA ALA A 138 -9.57 5.70 32.91
C ALA A 138 -9.51 4.19 32.61
N GLY A 139 -8.34 3.58 32.83
CA GLY A 139 -8.09 2.15 32.68
C GLY A 139 -7.59 1.74 31.28
N GLY A 140 -6.69 0.75 31.25
CA GLY A 140 -6.09 0.25 30.01
C GLY A 140 -5.09 1.24 29.39
N ALA A 141 -5.00 1.22 28.05
CA ALA A 141 -4.04 1.99 27.26
C ALA A 141 -4.72 2.74 26.09
N ALA A 142 -5.92 3.26 26.31
CA ALA A 142 -6.69 3.98 25.27
C ALA A 142 -5.99 5.26 24.81
N ASN A 143 -5.10 5.82 25.64
CA ASN A 143 -4.23 6.95 25.30
C ASN A 143 -3.11 6.60 24.31
N TRP A 144 -2.92 5.31 23.98
CA TRP A 144 -1.95 4.86 22.97
C TRP A 144 -2.49 5.06 21.55
N ASP A 145 -2.68 6.32 21.19
CA ASP A 145 -3.28 6.74 19.94
C ASP A 145 -2.36 7.71 19.20
N TYR A 146 -1.47 7.16 18.38
CA TYR A 146 -0.53 7.93 17.57
C TYR A 146 -0.82 7.77 16.08
N THR A 147 -0.36 8.75 15.31
CA THR A 147 -0.52 8.71 13.85
C THR A 147 0.49 7.71 13.27
N GLY A 148 0.00 6.62 12.70
CA GLY A 148 0.85 5.66 12.00
C GLY A 148 1.06 6.09 10.55
N ILE A 149 2.31 6.22 10.11
CA ILE A 149 2.66 6.48 8.70
C ILE A 149 3.33 5.23 8.16
N ASN A 150 2.78 4.67 7.06
CA ASN A 150 3.22 3.41 6.49
C ASN A 150 3.52 3.56 5.00
N TRP A 151 4.76 3.33 4.60
CA TRP A 151 5.19 3.44 3.20
C TRP A 151 6.16 2.34 2.82
N ILE A 152 6.30 2.13 1.52
CA ILE A 152 7.23 1.17 0.93
C ILE A 152 8.26 1.97 0.13
N SER A 153 9.54 1.73 0.37
CA SER A 153 10.61 2.27 -0.48
C SER A 153 11.40 1.15 -1.16
N ASP A 154 11.92 1.46 -2.35
CA ASP A 154 12.94 0.65 -3.00
C ASP A 154 14.35 0.98 -2.48
N THR A 155 15.36 0.27 -2.97
CA THR A 155 16.74 0.48 -2.54
C THR A 155 17.38 1.76 -3.08
N ASN A 156 16.70 2.53 -3.93
CA ASN A 156 17.10 3.88 -4.30
C ASN A 156 16.53 4.93 -3.33
N GLY A 157 15.73 4.50 -2.34
CA GLY A 157 15.04 5.39 -1.41
C GLY A 157 13.73 5.96 -1.96
N ASP A 158 13.37 5.65 -3.21
CA ASP A 158 12.14 6.14 -3.82
C ASP A 158 10.92 5.45 -3.19
N VAL A 159 9.85 6.22 -2.95
CA VAL A 159 8.57 5.72 -2.47
C VAL A 159 7.85 4.95 -3.58
N ARG A 160 7.47 3.70 -3.30
CA ARG A 160 6.83 2.74 -4.24
C ARG A 160 5.45 2.26 -3.76
N GLY A 161 5.04 2.68 -2.58
CA GLY A 161 3.75 2.35 -1.98
C GLY A 161 3.54 3.16 -0.72
N TYR A 162 2.30 3.45 -0.38
CA TYR A 162 1.94 3.93 0.95
C TYR A 162 0.49 3.59 1.25
N MET A 163 0.16 3.54 2.54
CA MET A 163 -1.21 3.36 3.00
C MET A 163 -1.83 4.71 3.32
N ASN A 164 -3.02 4.98 2.77
CA ASN A 164 -3.80 6.17 3.11
C ASN A 164 -4.45 5.98 4.49
N ILE A 165 -3.84 6.57 5.50
CA ILE A 165 -4.22 6.35 6.91
C ILE A 165 -5.58 6.99 7.26
N ASP A 166 -6.03 7.98 6.50
CA ASP A 166 -7.34 8.62 6.69
C ASP A 166 -8.49 7.65 6.43
N LYS A 167 -8.23 6.52 5.75
CA LYS A 167 -9.20 5.45 5.51
C LYS A 167 -9.44 4.57 6.73
N PHE A 168 -8.56 4.63 7.74
CA PHE A 168 -8.62 3.75 8.90
C PHE A 168 -9.17 4.43 10.15
N ARG A 169 -8.97 5.76 10.26
CA ARG A 169 -9.35 6.54 11.43
C ARG A 169 -10.74 7.17 11.25
N ASN A 170 -11.51 7.20 12.33
CA ASN A 170 -12.80 7.90 12.39
C ASN A 170 -12.92 8.57 13.75
N GLN A 171 -13.11 9.90 13.78
CA GLN A 171 -13.21 10.67 15.02
C GLN A 171 -14.46 10.37 15.84
N ASP A 172 -15.50 9.83 15.19
CA ASP A 172 -16.79 9.52 15.83
C ASP A 172 -16.90 8.03 16.26
N ASP A 173 -15.90 7.20 15.95
CA ASP A 173 -15.85 5.78 16.34
C ASP A 173 -14.55 5.48 17.10
N ILE A 174 -14.64 5.41 18.43
CA ILE A 174 -13.49 5.10 19.31
C ILE A 174 -12.80 3.77 18.96
N THR A 175 -13.50 2.84 18.31
CA THR A 175 -12.90 1.57 17.87
C THR A 175 -11.98 1.74 16.67
N ARG A 176 -12.02 2.90 15.99
CA ARG A 176 -11.14 3.27 14.88
C ARG A 176 -10.00 4.20 15.31
N PHE A 177 -9.72 4.29 16.61
CA PHE A 177 -8.50 4.88 17.14
C PHE A 177 -7.41 3.84 17.41
N GLY A 178 -6.23 4.34 17.73
CA GLY A 178 -5.01 3.58 17.98
C GLY A 178 -3.99 3.73 16.85
N SER A 179 -2.76 3.37 17.18
CA SER A 179 -1.65 3.33 16.21
C SER A 179 -1.72 2.07 15.33
N MET A 180 -1.43 2.21 14.04
CA MET A 180 -1.26 1.06 13.15
C MET A 180 0.06 0.35 13.44
N MET A 181 0.02 -0.93 13.78
CA MET A 181 1.20 -1.70 14.22
C MET A 181 1.17 -3.16 13.75
N SER A 182 2.31 -3.84 13.92
CA SER A 182 2.45 -5.29 13.72
C SER A 182 2.11 -5.75 12.31
N PHE A 183 2.67 -5.05 11.31
CA PHE A 183 2.54 -5.42 9.91
C PHE A 183 3.25 -6.74 9.62
N HIS A 184 2.49 -7.71 9.12
CA HIS A 184 3.01 -9.01 8.71
C HIS A 184 2.39 -9.43 7.38
N GLN A 185 3.23 -9.89 6.45
CA GLN A 185 2.76 -10.59 5.26
C GLN A 185 2.50 -12.05 5.63
N VAL A 186 1.30 -12.53 5.33
CA VAL A 186 0.89 -13.93 5.58
C VAL A 186 1.05 -14.79 4.32
N ASN A 187 0.92 -16.10 4.46
CA ASN A 187 1.21 -17.10 3.41
C ASN A 187 0.44 -16.90 2.09
N ASP A 188 -0.73 -16.26 2.12
CA ASP A 188 -1.51 -15.94 0.92
C ASP A 188 -1.12 -14.59 0.29
N GLY A 189 0.02 -14.02 0.70
CA GLY A 189 0.60 -12.79 0.16
C GLY A 189 -0.01 -11.51 0.70
N ASN A 190 -1.09 -11.59 1.49
CA ASN A 190 -1.79 -10.44 2.04
C ASN A 190 -1.11 -9.89 3.30
N LEU A 191 -1.47 -8.65 3.65
CA LEU A 191 -0.94 -7.92 4.79
C LEU A 191 -1.94 -7.94 5.95
N ILE A 192 -1.48 -8.35 7.14
CA ILE A 192 -2.23 -8.18 8.40
C ILE A 192 -1.57 -7.12 9.28
N PHE A 193 -2.38 -6.38 10.03
CA PHE A 193 -1.93 -5.39 11.00
C PHE A 193 -3.04 -5.08 12.01
N GLY A 194 -2.67 -4.49 13.15
CA GLY A 194 -3.60 -4.03 14.19
C GLY A 194 -3.72 -2.51 14.20
N GLN A 195 -4.86 -2.00 14.69
CA GLN A 195 -5.03 -0.61 15.09
C GLN A 195 -5.99 -0.55 16.28
N GLY A 196 -5.45 -0.24 17.47
CA GLY A 196 -6.23 -0.15 18.70
C GLY A 196 -7.13 -1.36 18.94
N GLN A 197 -8.44 -1.17 18.79
CA GLN A 197 -9.45 -2.21 19.07
C GLN A 197 -9.82 -3.06 17.84
N ARG A 198 -9.00 -3.01 16.78
CA ARG A 198 -9.26 -3.69 15.51
C ARG A 198 -8.01 -4.37 14.96
N TYR A 199 -8.24 -5.38 14.15
CA TYR A 199 -7.21 -6.00 13.33
C TYR A 199 -7.74 -6.21 11.92
N PHE A 200 -6.82 -6.13 10.97
CA PHE A 200 -7.12 -5.99 9.57
C PHE A 200 -6.38 -7.03 8.74
N LYS A 201 -6.95 -7.33 7.57
CA LYS A 201 -6.27 -8.04 6.49
C LYS A 201 -6.62 -7.37 5.16
N TYR A 202 -5.60 -6.99 4.41
CA TYR A 202 -5.71 -6.31 3.13
C TYR A 202 -4.78 -6.94 2.11
N ASP A 203 -5.15 -6.90 0.83
CA ASP A 203 -4.16 -7.09 -0.24
C ASP A 203 -3.40 -5.78 -0.52
N PHE A 204 -2.35 -5.88 -1.35
CA PHE A 204 -1.50 -4.74 -1.71
C PHE A 204 -2.13 -3.77 -2.73
N LEU A 205 -3.40 -3.94 -3.12
CA LEU A 205 -4.19 -2.93 -3.84
C LEU A 205 -5.14 -2.18 -2.91
N GLY A 206 -5.31 -2.65 -1.67
CA GLY A 206 -6.17 -2.00 -0.69
C GLY A 206 -7.56 -2.61 -0.57
N ARG A 207 -7.80 -3.77 -1.16
CA ARG A 207 -9.06 -4.49 -0.95
C ARG A 207 -9.14 -5.01 0.47
N VAL A 208 -10.27 -4.78 1.13
CA VAL A 208 -10.56 -5.32 2.45
C VAL A 208 -10.79 -6.83 2.33
N ILE A 209 -9.96 -7.62 3.01
CA ILE A 209 -10.17 -9.07 3.17
C ILE A 209 -10.80 -9.34 4.54
N SER A 210 -10.39 -8.60 5.56
CA SER A 210 -10.98 -8.64 6.90
C SER A 210 -10.80 -7.31 7.61
N ASP A 211 -11.84 -6.83 8.27
CA ASP A 211 -11.82 -5.72 9.23
C ASP A 211 -12.62 -6.18 10.45
N LYS A 212 -11.92 -6.54 11.54
CA LYS A 212 -12.53 -7.16 12.72
C LYS A 212 -12.24 -6.37 13.97
N ARG A 213 -13.25 -6.22 14.82
CA ARG A 213 -13.07 -5.76 16.20
C ARG A 213 -12.46 -6.89 17.04
N LEU A 214 -11.68 -6.50 18.04
CA LEU A 214 -11.25 -7.45 19.07
C LEU A 214 -12.48 -8.11 19.74
N PRO A 215 -12.39 -9.38 20.13
CA PRO A 215 -13.47 -10.05 20.83
C PRO A 215 -13.92 -9.26 22.06
N LYS A 216 -15.23 -9.18 22.28
CA LYS A 216 -15.76 -8.69 23.55
C LYS A 216 -15.37 -9.68 24.64
N ARG A 217 -15.10 -9.17 25.84
CA ARG A 217 -14.96 -10.02 27.03
C ARG A 217 -16.27 -10.78 27.22
N ILE A 218 -16.22 -12.10 27.17
CA ILE A 218 -17.34 -12.98 27.55
C ILE A 218 -17.31 -13.00 29.08
N TYR A 219 -18.40 -12.56 29.72
CA TYR A 219 -18.63 -12.69 31.15
C TYR A 219 -19.52 -13.91 31.38
#